data_AF-C3XIN4-F1
#
_entry.id   AF-C3XIN4-F1
#
_cell.length_a   1.000
_cell.length_b   1.000
_cell.length_c   1.000
_cell.angle_alpha   90.00
_cell.angle_beta   90.00
_cell.angle_gamma   90.00
#
_symmetry.space_group_name_H-M   'P 1'
#
loop_
_entity.id
_entity.type
_entity.pdbx_description
1 polymer ?
#
loop_
_entity_poly.entity_id
_entity_poly.type
_entity_poly.pdbx_seq_one_letter_code
_entity_poly.pdbx_strand_id
1 'polypeptide(L)'
;MWFLLFFIFIPFILFIGFLLFGIFIIFLINRIFHKKYSQYFSLILPCFSLIFYFILIMGGISFKYVDPQYYEFKGLCKEAKDTIYDEELYRIYKALDSQRTFQPSYYDEKTQKKYLMSDFEKKRDSQQQKISGKITEYQNMLYYKKNENPFLHDKNYYYRHFGIFLKGDEGGGFYIDSGDIILECKDLMIPKDF
;
A
#
# COMPACT_ATOMS: atom_id res chain seq x y z
N MET A 1 18.80 15.16 18.41
CA MET A 1 19.89 15.84 17.67
C MET A 1 20.04 15.32 16.24
N TRP A 2 19.90 14.01 16.00
CA TRP A 2 19.91 13.43 14.65
C TRP A 2 18.72 13.83 13.76
N PHE A 3 17.57 14.14 14.35
CA PHE A 3 16.39 14.66 13.62
C PHE A 3 16.68 15.96 12.85
N LEU A 4 17.28 16.97 13.47
CA LEU A 4 17.61 18.21 12.77
C LEU A 4 18.63 17.97 11.64
N LEU A 5 19.58 17.07 11.86
CA LEU A 5 20.60 16.73 10.86
C LEU A 5 19.97 16.06 9.64
N PHE A 6 19.10 15.07 9.85
CA PHE A 6 18.44 14.35 8.76
C PHE A 6 17.41 15.21 8.04
N PHE A 7 16.55 15.94 8.75
CA PHE A 7 15.42 16.64 8.11
C PHE A 7 15.77 18.04 7.59
N ILE A 8 16.88 18.65 8.04
CA ILE A 8 17.24 20.03 7.65
C ILE A 8 18.60 20.07 6.95
N PHE A 9 19.64 19.48 7.54
CA PHE A 9 20.99 19.62 6.99
C PHE A 9 21.20 18.81 5.71
N ILE A 10 20.76 17.55 5.66
CA ILE A 10 20.88 16.70 4.45
C ILE A 10 20.19 17.32 3.21
N PRO A 11 18.90 17.71 3.25
CA PRO A 11 18.25 18.30 2.08
C PRO A 11 18.90 19.62 1.66
N PHE A 12 19.40 20.41 2.61
CA PHE A 12 20.10 21.65 2.33
C PHE A 12 21.44 21.42 1.60
N ILE A 13 22.23 20.44 2.04
CA ILE A 13 23.48 20.06 1.39
C ILE A 13 23.22 19.54 -0.04
N LEU A 14 22.21 18.67 -0.20
CA LEU A 14 21.81 18.17 -1.52
C LEU A 14 21.37 19.31 -2.45
N PHE A 15 20.58 20.26 -1.93
CA PHE A 15 20.13 21.42 -2.69
C PHE A 15 21.30 22.26 -3.21
N ILE A 16 22.26 22.61 -2.35
CA ILE A 16 23.44 23.40 -2.74
C ILE A 16 24.29 22.62 -3.75
N GLY A 17 24.52 21.33 -3.51
CA GLY A 17 25.30 20.47 -4.40
C GLY A 17 24.71 20.43 -5.82
N PHE A 18 23.41 20.17 -5.93
CA PHE A 18 22.71 20.13 -7.22
C PHE A 18 22.62 21.51 -7.89
N LEU A 19 22.50 22.59 -7.12
CA LEU A 19 22.54 23.96 -7.66
C LEU A 19 23.89 24.24 -8.33
N LEU A 20 25.00 24.01 -7.64
CA LEU A 20 26.34 24.26 -8.17
C LEU A 20 26.62 23.40 -9.39
N PHE A 21 26.23 22.12 -9.34
CA PHE A 21 26.31 21.22 -10.48
C PHE A 21 25.48 21.72 -11.67
N GLY A 22 24.23 22.14 -11.45
CA GLY A 22 23.36 22.67 -12.50
C GLY A 22 23.93 23.93 -13.17
N ILE A 23 24.51 24.86 -12.38
CA ILE A 23 25.18 26.07 -12.89
C ILE A 23 26.33 25.67 -13.82
N PHE A 24 27.17 24.73 -13.38
CA PHE A 24 28.30 24.24 -14.16
C PHE A 24 27.86 23.57 -15.47
N ILE A 25 26.83 22.72 -15.43
CA ILE A 25 26.29 22.06 -16.64
C ILE A 25 25.75 23.09 -17.63
N ILE A 26 24.97 24.08 -17.20
CA ILE A 26 24.44 25.12 -18.09
C ILE A 26 25.56 25.96 -18.69
N PHE A 27 26.58 26.29 -17.90
CA PHE A 27 27.77 26.96 -18.42
C PHE A 27 28.46 26.14 -19.53
N LEU A 28 28.65 24.83 -19.31
CA LEU A 28 29.22 23.95 -20.34
C LEU A 28 28.34 23.87 -21.60
N ILE A 29 27.02 23.73 -21.44
CA ILE A 29 26.09 23.66 -22.58
C ILE A 29 26.15 24.96 -23.40
N ASN A 30 26.10 26.12 -22.74
CA ASN A 30 26.20 27.41 -23.40
C ASN A 30 27.52 27.57 -24.15
N ARG A 31 28.61 27.07 -23.57
CA ARG A 31 29.94 27.10 -24.19
C ARG A 31 30.06 26.16 -25.39
N ILE A 32 29.58 24.92 -25.28
CA ILE A 32 29.73 23.90 -26.33
C ILE A 32 28.79 24.16 -27.50
N PHE A 33 27.53 24.51 -27.23
CA PHE A 33 26.52 24.65 -28.27
C PHE A 33 26.31 26.10 -28.74
N HIS A 34 27.11 27.05 -28.23
CA HIS A 34 26.95 28.49 -28.49
C HIS A 34 25.52 29.01 -28.25
N LYS A 35 24.82 28.39 -27.30
CA LYS A 35 23.46 28.78 -26.89
C LYS A 35 23.53 29.75 -25.71
N LYS A 36 22.43 30.49 -25.49
CA LYS A 36 22.28 31.43 -24.36
C LYS A 36 21.16 30.96 -23.41
N TYR A 37 21.28 29.74 -22.89
CA TYR A 37 20.38 29.29 -21.84
C TYR A 37 20.59 30.11 -20.58
N SER A 38 19.48 30.49 -19.95
CA SER A 38 19.49 31.22 -18.70
C SER A 38 20.08 30.39 -17.57
N GLN A 39 20.85 31.02 -16.69
CA GLN A 39 21.36 30.36 -15.49
C GLN A 39 20.24 29.92 -14.54
N TYR A 40 19.06 30.55 -14.59
CA TYR A 40 17.89 30.14 -13.78
C TYR A 40 17.45 28.69 -14.03
N PHE A 41 17.76 28.10 -15.18
CA PHE A 41 17.49 26.68 -15.42
C PHE A 41 18.25 25.76 -14.46
N SER A 42 19.29 26.24 -13.78
CA SER A 42 20.04 25.45 -12.78
C SER A 42 19.21 25.12 -11.55
N LEU A 43 18.12 25.85 -11.31
CA LEU A 43 17.22 25.66 -10.17
C LEU A 43 16.29 24.45 -10.34
N ILE A 44 16.10 23.95 -11.57
CA ILE A 44 15.20 22.83 -11.84
C ILE A 44 15.63 21.59 -11.06
N LEU A 45 16.89 21.20 -11.19
CA LEU A 45 17.45 20.00 -10.57
C LEU A 45 17.36 20.01 -9.02
N PRO A 46 17.80 21.07 -8.31
CA PRO A 46 17.70 21.12 -6.86
C PRO A 46 16.24 21.17 -6.37
N CYS A 47 15.33 21.84 -7.07
CA CYS A 47 13.90 21.81 -6.75
C CYS A 47 13.31 20.39 -6.84
N PHE A 48 13.62 19.64 -7.92
CA PHE A 48 13.19 18.25 -8.04
C PHE A 48 13.80 17.35 -6.95
N SER A 49 15.06 17.57 -6.57
CA SER A 49 15.69 16.79 -5.50
C SER A 49 15.01 17.00 -4.15
N LEU A 50 14.56 18.22 -3.84
CA LEU A 50 13.83 18.50 -2.60
C LEU A 50 12.48 17.78 -2.60
N ILE A 51 11.73 17.87 -3.70
CA ILE A 51 10.44 17.17 -3.85
C ILE A 51 10.65 15.66 -3.64
N PHE A 52 11.64 15.08 -4.31
CA PHE A 52 11.95 13.66 -4.18
C PHE A 52 12.34 13.28 -2.75
N TYR A 53 13.14 14.10 -2.07
CA TYR A 53 13.55 13.91 -0.69
C TYR A 53 12.35 13.91 0.27
N PHE A 54 11.44 14.88 0.14
CA PHE A 54 10.23 14.94 0.96
C PHE A 54 9.32 13.75 0.73
N ILE A 55 9.15 13.30 -0.52
CA ILE A 55 8.32 12.12 -0.81
C ILE A 55 8.94 10.86 -0.19
N LEU A 56 10.27 10.71 -0.21
CA LEU A 56 10.94 9.59 0.45
C LEU A 56 10.72 9.59 1.96
N ILE A 57 10.83 10.75 2.61
CA ILE A 57 10.64 10.89 4.06
C ILE A 57 9.18 10.63 4.48
N MET A 58 8.20 11.05 3.67
CA MET A 58 6.77 10.86 3.95
C MET A 58 6.28 9.41 3.77
N GLY A 59 7.20 8.45 3.73
CA GLY A 59 6.88 7.03 3.60
C GLY A 59 7.08 6.45 2.21
N GLY A 60 7.80 7.14 1.31
CA GLY A 60 8.29 6.57 0.06
C GLY A 60 7.48 6.84 -1.20
N ILE A 61 7.96 6.30 -2.32
CA ILE A 61 7.37 6.41 -3.65
C ILE A 61 6.77 5.06 -4.05
N SER A 62 5.47 5.05 -4.28
CA SER A 62 4.78 3.92 -4.92
C SER A 62 4.58 4.19 -6.40
N PHE A 63 5.02 3.25 -7.25
CA PHE A 63 4.86 3.35 -8.70
C PHE A 63 3.49 2.84 -9.18
N LYS A 64 2.54 2.58 -8.28
CA LYS A 64 1.22 2.08 -8.68
C LYS A 64 0.43 3.06 -9.56
N TYR A 65 0.58 4.36 -9.33
CA TYR A 65 -0.22 5.37 -10.05
C TYR A 65 0.20 5.56 -11.50
N VAL A 66 1.40 5.09 -11.89
CA VAL A 66 1.85 5.10 -13.28
C VAL A 66 1.58 3.76 -13.98
N ASP A 67 1.05 2.77 -13.27
CA ASP A 67 0.75 1.45 -13.80
C ASP A 67 -0.72 1.37 -14.25
N PRO A 68 -1.02 1.15 -15.54
CA PRO A 68 -2.40 0.96 -16.00
C PRO A 68 -3.14 -0.17 -15.27
N GLN A 69 -2.45 -1.26 -14.89
CA GLN A 69 -3.07 -2.40 -14.19
C GLN A 69 -3.56 -2.03 -12.78
N TYR A 70 -3.05 -0.94 -12.18
CA TYR A 70 -3.58 -0.45 -10.90
C TYR A 70 -5.02 0.06 -11.03
N TYR A 71 -5.36 0.68 -12.16
CA TYR A 71 -6.70 1.21 -12.40
C TYR A 71 -7.70 0.09 -12.71
N GLU A 72 -7.26 -0.95 -13.42
CA GLU A 72 -8.02 -2.18 -13.61
C GLU A 72 -8.32 -2.85 -12.26
N PHE A 73 -7.29 -3.04 -11.43
CA PHE A 73 -7.44 -3.52 -10.04
C PHE A 73 -8.46 -2.68 -9.24
N LYS A 74 -8.37 -1.35 -9.31
CA LYS A 74 -9.32 -0.45 -8.64
C LYS A 74 -10.75 -0.63 -9.14
N GLY A 75 -10.93 -0.91 -10.43
CA GLY A 75 -12.24 -1.25 -11.01
C GLY A 75 -12.78 -2.56 -10.44
N LEU A 76 -11.96 -3.62 -10.49
CA LEU A 76 -12.29 -4.94 -9.97
C LEU A 76 -12.68 -4.90 -8.49
N CYS A 77 -11.96 -4.13 -7.66
CA CYS A 77 -12.30 -3.97 -6.24
C CYS A 77 -13.60 -3.21 -5.97
N LYS A 78 -14.05 -2.32 -6.88
CA LYS A 78 -15.35 -1.67 -6.74
C LYS A 78 -16.51 -2.61 -7.07
N GLU A 79 -16.27 -3.54 -7.98
CA GLU A 79 -17.24 -4.54 -8.41
C GLU A 79 -17.23 -5.78 -7.50
N ALA A 80 -16.14 -6.00 -6.76
CA ALA A 80 -16.03 -7.04 -5.74
C ALA A 80 -17.13 -6.85 -4.69
N LYS A 81 -18.01 -7.84 -4.61
CA LYS A 81 -19.06 -7.92 -3.60
C LYS A 81 -19.06 -9.31 -3.01
N ASP A 82 -19.04 -9.35 -1.70
CA ASP A 82 -19.25 -10.59 -0.97
C ASP A 82 -20.68 -11.06 -1.20
N THR A 83 -20.85 -12.36 -1.38
CA THR A 83 -22.17 -12.99 -1.41
C THR A 83 -22.43 -13.60 -0.04
N ILE A 84 -23.37 -13.01 0.68
CA ILE A 84 -23.79 -13.48 2.00
C ILE A 84 -24.96 -14.44 1.81
N TYR A 85 -24.79 -15.69 2.23
CA TYR A 85 -25.84 -16.71 2.17
C TYR A 85 -26.59 -16.82 3.50
N ASP A 86 -25.91 -16.56 4.61
CA ASP A 86 -26.48 -16.54 5.96
C ASP A 86 -26.01 -15.29 6.70
N GLU A 87 -26.92 -14.32 6.81
CA GLU A 87 -26.65 -13.02 7.45
C GLU A 87 -26.39 -13.14 8.95
N GLU A 88 -26.96 -14.14 9.62
CA GLU A 88 -26.81 -14.33 11.05
C GLU A 88 -25.39 -14.81 11.38
N LEU A 89 -24.94 -15.86 10.68
CA LEU A 89 -23.58 -16.36 10.80
C LEU A 89 -22.57 -15.30 10.36
N TYR A 90 -22.86 -14.53 9.31
CA TYR A 90 -21.99 -13.44 8.86
C TYR A 90 -21.82 -12.34 9.92
N ARG A 91 -22.91 -11.93 10.58
CA ARG A 91 -22.87 -10.95 11.69
C ARG A 91 -21.97 -11.43 12.82
N ILE A 92 -22.14 -12.69 13.22
CA ILE A 92 -21.36 -13.31 14.30
C ILE A 92 -19.88 -13.40 13.90
N TYR A 93 -19.59 -13.86 12.69
CA TYR A 93 -18.23 -13.93 12.15
C TYR A 93 -17.53 -12.57 12.19
N LYS A 94 -18.19 -11.50 11.73
CA LYS A 94 -17.61 -10.15 11.73
C LYS A 94 -17.32 -9.63 13.14
N ALA A 95 -18.19 -9.93 14.10
CA ALA A 95 -17.97 -9.60 15.50
C ALA A 95 -16.76 -10.34 16.10
N LEU A 96 -16.52 -11.59 15.68
CA LEU A 96 -15.33 -12.35 16.07
C LEU A 96 -14.05 -11.86 15.38
N ASP A 97 -14.10 -11.60 14.07
CA ASP A 97 -12.96 -11.18 13.25
C ASP A 97 -12.39 -9.81 13.68
N SER A 98 -13.25 -8.94 14.19
CA SER A 98 -12.81 -7.65 14.76
C SER A 98 -12.04 -7.76 16.08
N GLN A 99 -12.07 -8.91 16.76
CA GLN A 99 -11.39 -9.09 18.05
C GLN A 99 -9.91 -9.43 17.83
N ARG A 100 -9.02 -8.73 18.54
CA ARG A 100 -7.56 -8.95 18.47
C ARG A 100 -7.04 -10.02 19.45
N THR A 101 -7.92 -10.82 20.05
CA THR A 101 -7.57 -11.82 21.05
C THR A 101 -7.20 -13.16 20.41
N PHE A 102 -6.35 -13.94 21.09
CA PHE A 102 -6.06 -15.31 20.68
C PHE A 102 -7.30 -16.18 20.95
N GLN A 103 -7.80 -16.87 19.91
CA GLN A 103 -9.05 -17.64 19.92
C GLN A 103 -10.27 -16.83 20.39
N PRO A 104 -10.73 -15.86 19.59
CA PRO A 104 -11.87 -15.04 19.96
C PRO A 104 -13.13 -15.90 20.09
N SER A 105 -13.94 -15.53 21.07
CA SER A 105 -15.24 -16.15 21.34
C SER A 105 -16.29 -15.06 21.51
N TYR A 106 -17.50 -15.32 21.03
CA TYR A 106 -18.59 -14.36 21.03
C TYR A 106 -19.86 -15.02 21.51
N TYR A 107 -20.46 -14.47 22.56
CA TYR A 107 -21.80 -14.87 23.01
C TYR A 107 -22.82 -14.00 22.28
N ASP A 108 -23.67 -14.63 21.48
CA ASP A 108 -24.72 -13.92 20.76
C ASP A 108 -26.04 -14.00 21.55
N GLU A 109 -26.55 -12.84 21.95
CA GLU A 109 -27.76 -12.73 22.76
C GLU A 109 -29.03 -13.17 22.01
N LYS A 110 -29.05 -13.12 20.68
CA LYS A 110 -30.24 -13.52 19.89
C LYS A 110 -30.39 -15.04 19.86
N THR A 111 -29.28 -15.74 19.65
CA THR A 111 -29.24 -17.20 19.55
C THR A 111 -29.03 -17.87 20.90
N GLN A 112 -28.68 -17.11 21.94
CA GLN A 112 -28.33 -17.60 23.28
C GLN A 112 -27.22 -18.67 23.21
N LYS A 113 -26.27 -18.49 22.28
CA LYS A 113 -25.18 -19.43 22.00
C LYS A 113 -23.84 -18.72 21.99
N LYS A 114 -22.82 -19.45 22.45
CA LYS A 114 -21.41 -19.04 22.35
C LYS A 114 -20.81 -19.63 21.08
N TYR A 115 -20.19 -18.77 20.28
CA TYR A 115 -19.47 -19.10 19.06
C TYR A 115 -17.96 -18.93 19.26
N LEU A 116 -17.18 -19.82 18.65
CA LEU A 116 -15.73 -19.76 18.63
C LEU A 116 -15.26 -19.49 17.21
N MET A 117 -14.22 -18.66 17.05
CA MET A 117 -13.63 -18.42 15.73
C MET A 117 -13.13 -19.72 15.07
N SER A 118 -12.67 -20.68 15.87
CA SER A 118 -12.26 -22.01 15.41
C SER A 118 -13.37 -22.83 14.76
N ASP A 119 -14.64 -22.47 14.96
CA ASP A 119 -15.78 -23.13 14.32
C ASP A 119 -16.08 -22.57 12.92
N PHE A 120 -15.43 -21.46 12.53
CA PHE A 120 -15.54 -20.88 11.20
C PHE A 120 -14.35 -21.34 10.37
N GLU A 121 -14.64 -22.08 9.31
CA GLU A 121 -13.64 -22.76 8.50
C GLU A 121 -13.67 -22.25 7.06
N LYS A 122 -12.49 -22.09 6.46
CA LYS A 122 -12.32 -21.90 5.03
C LYS A 122 -12.08 -23.27 4.40
N LYS A 123 -12.86 -23.66 3.39
CA LYS A 123 -12.51 -24.87 2.62
C LYS A 123 -11.19 -24.65 1.88
N ARG A 124 -10.42 -25.73 1.69
CA ARG A 124 -9.11 -25.70 1.02
C ARG A 124 -9.17 -25.32 -0.46
N ASP A 125 -10.34 -25.35 -1.07
CA ASP A 125 -10.53 -25.00 -2.49
C ASP A 125 -10.61 -23.48 -2.68
N SER A 126 -9.71 -22.73 -2.05
CA SER A 126 -9.57 -21.32 -2.35
C SER A 126 -9.15 -21.20 -3.81
N GLN A 127 -10.02 -20.59 -4.61
CA GLN A 127 -9.75 -20.44 -6.03
C GLN A 127 -8.88 -19.20 -6.21
N GLN A 128 -7.63 -19.44 -6.56
CA GLN A 128 -6.70 -18.40 -6.96
C GLN A 128 -6.63 -18.37 -8.48
N GLN A 129 -7.11 -17.28 -9.07
CA GLN A 129 -7.05 -17.07 -10.51
C GLN A 129 -6.13 -15.90 -10.83
N LYS A 130 -5.17 -16.13 -11.71
CA LYS A 130 -4.34 -15.05 -12.23
C LYS A 130 -5.11 -14.30 -13.32
N ILE A 131 -5.46 -13.04 -13.06
CA ILE A 131 -6.15 -12.17 -14.03
C ILE A 131 -5.12 -11.56 -14.98
N SER A 132 -3.99 -11.12 -14.44
CA SER A 132 -2.91 -10.51 -15.22
C SER A 132 -1.54 -10.80 -14.61
N GLY A 133 -0.47 -10.25 -15.19
CA GLY A 133 0.88 -10.34 -14.63
C GLY A 133 1.00 -9.84 -13.19
N LYS A 134 0.16 -8.86 -12.79
CA LYS A 134 0.23 -8.19 -11.49
C LYS A 134 -1.04 -8.34 -10.63
N ILE A 135 -2.14 -8.81 -11.21
CA ILE A 135 -3.43 -8.95 -10.54
C ILE A 135 -3.76 -10.43 -10.35
N THR A 136 -4.11 -10.78 -9.12
CA THR A 136 -4.59 -12.12 -8.75
C THR A 136 -5.94 -11.97 -8.08
N GLU A 137 -6.92 -12.74 -8.55
CA GLU A 137 -8.21 -12.93 -7.89
C GLU A 137 -8.11 -14.06 -6.87
N TYR A 138 -8.78 -13.87 -5.74
CA TYR A 138 -8.87 -14.84 -4.67
C TYR A 138 -10.32 -14.96 -4.22
N GLN A 139 -10.84 -16.18 -4.26
CA GLN A 139 -12.20 -16.50 -3.84
C GLN A 139 -12.17 -17.53 -2.71
N ASN A 140 -12.95 -17.29 -1.65
CA ASN A 140 -13.14 -18.24 -0.57
C ASN A 140 -14.61 -18.46 -0.28
N MET A 141 -14.97 -19.71 -0.05
CA MET A 141 -16.22 -20.05 0.65
C MET A 141 -15.92 -20.34 2.11
N LEU A 142 -16.62 -19.63 2.99
CA LEU A 142 -16.55 -19.82 4.43
C LEU A 142 -17.76 -20.61 4.93
N TYR A 143 -17.49 -21.51 5.86
CA TYR A 143 -18.45 -22.44 6.44
C TYR A 143 -18.42 -22.34 7.97
N TYR A 144 -19.54 -22.68 8.58
CA TYR A 144 -19.59 -22.94 10.02
C TYR A 144 -19.55 -24.46 10.20
N LYS A 145 -18.69 -24.99 11.09
CA LYS A 145 -18.37 -26.42 11.22
C LYS A 145 -19.56 -27.37 11.33
N LYS A 146 -20.71 -26.89 11.80
CA LYS A 146 -21.95 -27.66 11.95
C LYS A 146 -22.93 -27.51 10.78
N ASN A 147 -22.56 -26.79 9.74
CA ASN A 147 -23.40 -26.47 8.59
C ASN A 147 -22.71 -26.93 7.29
N GLU A 148 -23.45 -27.64 6.43
CA GLU A 148 -22.91 -28.11 5.15
C GLU A 148 -22.88 -27.00 4.09
N ASN A 149 -23.75 -26.00 4.24
CA ASN A 149 -23.85 -24.86 3.33
C ASN A 149 -22.88 -23.73 3.72
N PRO A 150 -22.28 -23.04 2.75
CA PRO A 150 -21.45 -21.87 3.03
C PRO A 150 -22.32 -20.74 3.57
N PHE A 151 -21.77 -19.94 4.49
CA PHE A 151 -22.46 -18.74 4.98
C PHE A 151 -22.00 -17.47 4.24
N LEU A 152 -20.79 -17.49 3.67
CA LEU A 152 -20.17 -16.36 2.98
C LEU A 152 -19.33 -16.86 1.82
N HIS A 153 -19.47 -16.20 0.68
CA HIS A 153 -18.50 -16.26 -0.42
C HIS A 153 -17.81 -14.90 -0.53
N ASP A 154 -16.54 -14.89 -0.15
CA ASP A 154 -15.65 -13.72 -0.15
C ASP A 154 -14.85 -13.70 -1.44
N LYS A 155 -14.87 -12.56 -2.12
CA LYS A 155 -14.14 -12.33 -3.37
C LYS A 155 -13.26 -11.10 -3.22
N ASN A 156 -11.96 -11.31 -3.30
CA ASN A 156 -10.96 -10.26 -3.14
C ASN A 156 -9.97 -10.30 -4.31
N TYR A 157 -9.29 -9.17 -4.53
CA TYR A 157 -8.22 -9.06 -5.51
C TYR A 157 -6.94 -8.57 -4.84
N TYR A 158 -5.82 -9.06 -5.36
CA TYR A 158 -4.48 -8.69 -4.95
C TYR A 158 -3.76 -8.05 -6.13
N TYR A 159 -3.16 -6.89 -5.91
CA TYR A 159 -2.35 -6.20 -6.90
C TYR A 159 -0.92 -6.02 -6.41
N ARG A 160 0.03 -6.55 -7.18
CA ARG A 160 1.46 -6.43 -6.90
C ARG A 160 2.05 -5.22 -7.62
N HIS A 161 2.72 -4.34 -6.88
CA HIS A 161 3.47 -3.23 -7.46
C HIS A 161 4.82 -3.01 -6.80
N PHE A 162 5.73 -2.39 -7.54
CA PHE A 162 7.01 -1.98 -7.01
C PHE A 162 6.93 -0.61 -6.31
N GLY A 163 7.79 -0.38 -5.34
CA GLY A 163 7.99 0.94 -4.72
C GLY A 163 9.32 1.02 -3.97
N ILE A 164 9.66 2.24 -3.56
CA ILE A 164 10.85 2.56 -2.77
C ILE A 164 10.37 3.26 -1.50
N PHE A 165 10.68 2.70 -0.33
CA PHE A 165 10.13 3.11 0.95
C PHE A 165 11.27 3.41 1.93
N LEU A 166 11.14 4.53 2.65
CA LEU A 166 11.98 4.78 3.81
C LEU A 166 11.39 4.02 4.99
N LYS A 167 12.18 3.14 5.60
CA LYS A 167 11.81 2.35 6.77
C LYS A 167 12.78 2.62 7.92
N GLY A 168 12.40 2.16 9.10
CA GLY A 168 13.14 2.36 10.33
C GLY A 168 12.60 3.52 11.16
N ASP A 169 13.21 3.72 12.31
CA ASP A 169 12.87 4.78 13.26
C ASP A 169 14.15 5.43 13.80
N GLU A 170 13.99 6.47 14.63
CA GLU A 170 15.12 7.22 15.17
C GLU A 170 16.06 6.38 16.05
N GLY A 171 15.58 5.27 16.62
CA GLY A 171 16.34 4.41 17.53
C GLY A 171 17.07 3.26 16.82
N GLY A 172 16.49 2.75 15.73
CA GLY A 172 17.04 1.66 14.91
C GLY A 172 17.76 2.11 13.64
N GLY A 173 17.64 3.39 13.28
CA GLY A 173 18.20 3.97 12.06
C GLY A 173 17.27 3.84 10.85
N PHE A 174 17.41 4.78 9.91
CA PHE A 174 16.63 4.81 8.68
C PHE A 174 17.35 4.06 7.56
N TYR A 175 16.60 3.27 6.78
CA TYR A 175 17.11 2.58 5.60
C TYR A 175 16.09 2.59 4.46
N ILE A 176 16.60 2.48 3.24
CA ILE A 176 15.76 2.39 2.03
C ILE A 176 15.47 0.92 1.77
N ASP A 177 14.19 0.59 1.64
CA ASP A 177 13.72 -0.71 1.20
C ASP A 177 12.98 -0.56 -0.12
N SER A 178 13.36 -1.36 -1.11
CA SER A 178 12.74 -1.35 -2.44
C SER A 178 12.30 -2.75 -2.80
N GLY A 179 11.04 -2.90 -3.19
CA GLY A 179 10.50 -4.21 -3.46
C GLY A 179 9.05 -4.21 -3.91
N ASP A 180 8.57 -5.42 -4.17
CA ASP A 180 7.19 -5.68 -4.50
C ASP A 180 6.33 -5.60 -3.24
N ILE A 181 5.29 -4.77 -3.30
CA ILE A 181 4.22 -4.67 -2.32
C ILE A 181 2.95 -5.26 -2.92
N ILE A 182 2.18 -5.93 -2.08
CA ILE A 182 0.85 -6.44 -2.43
C ILE A 182 -0.19 -5.51 -1.80
N LEU A 183 -1.12 -5.02 -2.61
CA LEU A 183 -2.30 -4.28 -2.18
C LEU A 183 -3.54 -5.17 -2.29
N GLU A 184 -4.40 -5.09 -1.29
CA GLU A 184 -5.71 -5.75 -1.26
C GLU A 184 -6.84 -4.74 -1.47
N CYS A 185 -8.05 -5.21 -1.83
CA CYS A 185 -9.19 -4.31 -2.01
C CYS A 185 -9.55 -3.51 -0.74
N LYS A 186 -9.41 -4.12 0.43
CA LYS A 186 -9.62 -3.46 1.74
C LYS A 186 -8.70 -2.24 1.95
N ASP A 187 -7.49 -2.27 1.38
CA ASP A 187 -6.53 -1.15 1.48
C ASP A 187 -6.94 0.07 0.65
N LEU A 188 -7.90 -0.10 -0.29
CA LEU A 188 -8.50 1.01 -1.05
C LEU A 188 -9.66 1.68 -0.31
N MET A 189 -10.23 1.01 0.69
CA MET A 189 -11.41 1.48 1.44
C MET A 189 -11.06 2.24 2.70
N ILE A 190 -9.82 2.12 3.19
CA ILE A 190 -9.31 2.92 4.29
C ILE A 190 -9.10 4.34 3.75
N PRO A 191 -9.79 5.38 4.28
CA PRO A 191 -9.38 6.75 4.03
C PRO A 191 -7.93 6.83 4.54
N LYS A 192 -7.00 7.08 3.63
CA LYS A 192 -5.66 7.50 4.04
C LYS A 192 -5.84 8.89 4.62
N ASP A 193 -6.18 8.96 5.90
CA ASP A 193 -6.02 10.16 6.70
C ASP A 193 -4.51 10.43 6.76
N PHE A 194 -4.07 11.29 5.85
CA PHE A 194 -2.77 11.95 5.81
C PHE A 194 -3.01 13.41 5.41
#